data_AF-A0A830FWF8-F1
#
_entry.id   AF-A0A830FWF8-F1
#
_cell.length_a   1.000
_cell.length_b   1.000
_cell.length_c   1.000
_cell.angle_alpha   90.00
_cell.angle_beta   90.00
_cell.angle_gamma   90.00
#
_symmetry.space_group_name_H-M   'P 1'
#
loop_
_entity.id
_entity.type
_entity.pdbx_description
1 polymer ?
#
loop_
_entity_poly.entity_id
_entity_poly.type
_entity_poly.pdbx_seq_one_letter_code
_entity_poly.pdbx_strand_id
1 'polypeptide(L)' 'MRSFLSDFENLSLTLSEMEHRGQDSGTYRQHELNRNIATVVDALQTIISEFGAHQSIIEYLPDSGEEFATM' A
#
# COMPACT_ATOMS: atom_id res chain seq x y z
N MET A 1 -18.26 2.53 -10.10
CA MET A 1 -17.08 3.32 -9.70
C MET A 1 -16.00 2.31 -9.32
N ARG A 2 -14.90 2.24 -10.06
CA ARG A 2 -13.83 1.25 -9.84
C ARG A 2 -13.02 1.69 -8.62
N SER A 3 -12.91 0.83 -7.61
CA SER A 3 -12.12 1.12 -6.41
C SER A 3 -10.64 0.83 -6.68
N PHE A 4 -9.74 1.74 -6.30
CA PHE A 4 -8.30 1.53 -6.41
C PHE A 4 -7.84 0.22 -5.75
N LEU A 5 -8.50 -0.19 -4.66
CA LEU A 5 -8.19 -1.45 -3.96
C LEU A 5 -8.57 -2.69 -4.79
N SER A 6 -9.60 -2.61 -5.63
CA SER A 6 -9.95 -3.68 -6.58
C SER A 6 -8.95 -3.77 -7.73
N ASP A 7 -8.34 -2.65 -8.12
CA ASP A 7 -7.29 -2.67 -9.13
C ASP A 7 -5.99 -3.25 -8.57
N PHE A 8 -5.66 -3.00 -7.29
CA PHE A 8 -4.55 -3.65 -6.61
C PHE A 8 -4.73 -5.16 -6.44
N GLU A 9 -5.95 -5.62 -6.20
CA GLU A 9 -6.29 -7.04 -6.18
C GLU A 9 -6.05 -7.68 -7.55
N ASN A 10 -6.51 -7.04 -8.64
CA ASN A 10 -6.25 -7.52 -10.01
C ASN A 10 -4.75 -7.59 -10.35
N LEU A 11 -3.95 -6.69 -9.80
CA LEU A 11 -2.48 -6.68 -9.93
C LEU A 11 -1.79 -7.63 -8.95
N SER A 12 -2.53 -8.42 -8.17
CA SER A 12 -2.01 -9.32 -7.14
C SER A 12 -1.12 -8.61 -6.10
N LEU A 13 -1.38 -7.32 -5.85
CA LEU A 13 -0.72 -6.53 -4.82
C LEU A 13 -1.42 -6.71 -3.47
N THR A 14 -2.74 -6.90 -3.48
CA THR A 14 -3.53 -7.19 -2.28
C THR A 14 -4.34 -8.47 -2.45
N LEU A 15 -4.59 -9.17 -1.34
CA LEU A 15 -5.62 -10.19 -1.23
C LEU A 15 -6.89 -9.50 -0.73
N SER A 16 -8.05 -9.94 -1.18
CA SER A 16 -9.32 -9.42 -0.68
C SER A 16 -10.21 -10.52 -0.11
N GLU A 17 -10.90 -10.19 0.98
CA GLU A 17 -11.92 -11.04 1.58
C GLU A 17 -13.16 -10.21 1.87
N MET A 18 -14.33 -10.80 1.63
CA MET A 18 -15.61 -10.15 1.88
C MET A 18 -16.07 -10.52 3.29
N GLU A 19 -16.02 -9.56 4.20
CA GLU A 19 -16.50 -9.74 5.58
C GLU A 19 -17.94 -9.23 5.71
N HIS A 20 -18.78 -10.04 6.34
CA HIS A 20 -20.15 -9.70 6.67
C HIS A 20 -20.31 -9.59 8.18
N ARG A 21 -20.44 -8.36 8.71
CA ARG A 21 -20.59 -8.12 10.15
C ARG A 21 -22.04 -8.09 10.64
N GLY A 22 -22.98 -8.62 9.86
CA GLY A 22 -24.38 -8.77 10.26
C GLY A 22 -25.17 -7.45 10.29
N GLN A 23 -26.31 -7.48 11.00
CA GLN A 23 -27.50 -6.66 10.75
C GLN A 23 -27.32 -5.14 10.81
N ASP A 24 -26.33 -4.64 11.57
CA ASP A 24 -26.06 -3.20 11.75
C ASP A 24 -24.75 -2.70 11.10
N SER A 25 -23.84 -3.60 10.73
CA SER A 25 -22.46 -3.25 10.33
C SER A 25 -22.20 -3.36 8.82
N GLY A 26 -23.20 -3.79 8.06
CA GLY A 26 -23.11 -3.91 6.61
C GLY A 26 -22.13 -4.99 6.13
N THR A 27 -21.80 -4.92 4.85
CA THR A 27 -20.80 -5.79 4.21
C THR A 27 -19.68 -4.91 3.69
N TYR A 28 -18.44 -5.26 4.03
CA TYR A 28 -17.25 -4.58 3.50
C TYR A 28 -16.27 -5.59 2.93
N ARG A 29 -15.33 -5.09 2.15
CA ARG A 29 -14.24 -5.87 1.59
C ARG A 29 -12.95 -5.46 2.27
N GLN A 30 -12.34 -6.39 2.99
CA GLN A 30 -11.02 -6.22 3.57
C GLN A 30 -9.98 -6.49 2.48
N HIS A 31 -8.94 -5.66 2.43
CA HIS A 31 -7.80 -5.86 1.55
C HIS A 31 -6.53 -5.95 2.39
N GLU A 32 -5.78 -7.02 2.21
CA GLU A 32 -4.50 -7.25 2.88
C GLU A 32 -3.36 -7.22 1.87
N LEU A 33 -2.22 -6.66 2.26
CA LEU A 33 -1.05 -6.59 1.38
C LEU A 33 -0.52 -7.99 1.11
N ASN A 34 -0.44 -8.37 -0.17
CA ASN A 34 0.07 -9.67 -0.63
C ASN A 34 1.59 -9.66 -0.88
N ARG A 35 2.30 -8.70 -0.29
CA ARG A 35 3.73 -8.45 -0.49
C ARG A 35 4.35 -8.10 0.84
N ASN A 36 5.63 -8.46 1.00
CA ASN A 36 6.40 -8.02 2.15
C ASN A 36 6.52 -6.49 2.09
N ILE A 37 6.36 -5.83 3.24
CA ILE A 37 6.55 -4.37 3.40
C ILE A 37 7.92 -3.96 2.86
N ALA A 38 8.98 -4.72 3.13
CA ALA A 38 10.32 -4.44 2.63
C ALA A 38 10.36 -4.35 1.08
N THR A 39 9.65 -5.25 0.39
CA THR A 39 9.56 -5.23 -1.08
C THR A 39 8.82 -4.01 -1.60
N VAL A 40 7.78 -3.56 -0.89
CA VAL A 40 7.04 -2.35 -1.28
C VAL A 40 7.88 -1.10 -1.07
N VAL A 41 8.60 -1.02 0.05
CA VAL A 41 9.51 0.10 0.35
C VAL A 41 10.64 0.18 -0.67
N ASP A 42 11.27 -0.95 -1.00
CA ASP A 42 12.36 -1.01 -2.00
C ASP A 42 11.89 -0.56 -3.39
N ALA A 43 10.70 -1.01 -3.82
CA ALA A 43 10.09 -0.55 -5.07
C ALA A 43 9.79 0.95 -5.06
N LEU A 44 9.29 1.49 -3.94
CA LEU A 44 9.04 2.92 -3.78
C LEU A 44 10.34 3.73 -3.84
N GLN A 45 11.39 3.30 -3.15
CA GLN A 45 12.70 3.95 -3.16
C GLN A 45 13.31 3.96 -4.56
N THR A 46 13.18 2.85 -5.30
CA THR A 46 13.64 2.75 -6.69
C THR A 46 12.95 3.78 -7.59
N ILE A 47 11.62 3.87 -7.52
CA ILE A 47 10.84 4.85 -8.31
C ILE A 47 11.23 6.29 -7.95
N ILE A 48 11.37 6.59 -6.65
CA ILE A 48 11.78 7.92 -6.20
C ILE A 48 13.19 8.27 -6.66
N SER A 49 14.11 7.29 -6.65
CA SER A 49 15.47 7.50 -7.13
C SER A 49 15.53 7.74 -8.64
N GLU A 50 14.68 7.08 -9.42
CA GLU A 50 14.67 7.21 -10.88
C GLU A 50 13.92 8.46 -11.38
N PHE A 51 12.81 8.81 -10.75
CA PHE A 51 11.88 9.84 -11.25
C PHE A 51 11.67 11.02 -10.30
N GLY A 52 12.22 10.96 -9.09
CA GLY A 52 11.95 11.90 -8.02
C GLY A 52 10.64 11.58 -7.27
N ALA A 53 10.53 12.11 -6.05
CA ALA A 53 9.30 12.00 -5.27
C ALA A 53 8.25 12.99 -5.77
N HIS A 54 7.01 12.52 -5.97
CA HIS A 54 5.89 13.40 -6.26
C HIS A 54 5.49 14.21 -5.02
N GLN A 55 5.11 15.47 -5.20
CA GLN A 55 4.79 16.39 -4.08
C GLN A 55 3.75 15.82 -3.10
N SER A 56 2.79 15.04 -3.59
CA SER A 56 1.73 14.43 -2.77
C SER A 56 2.21 13.35 -1.80
N ILE A 57 3.43 12.83 -1.97
CA ILE A 57 3.99 11.77 -1.11
C ILE A 57 5.17 12.25 -0.26
N ILE A 58 5.70 13.46 -0.51
CA ILE A 58 6.91 13.97 0.14
C ILE A 58 6.76 14.02 1.67
N GLU A 59 5.60 14.43 2.18
CA GLU A 59 5.35 14.52 3.62
C GLU A 59 5.33 13.15 4.34
N TYR A 60 5.19 12.06 3.58
CA TYR A 60 5.21 10.69 4.09
C TYR A 60 6.57 10.03 3.93
N LEU A 61 7.49 10.67 3.21
CA LEU A 61 8.86 10.19 3.12
C LEU A 61 9.59 10.55 4.41
N PRO A 62 10.39 9.64 4.96
CA PRO A 62 11.23 9.97 6.10
C PRO A 62 12.18 11.10 5.70
N ASP A 63 12.32 12.10 6.57
CA ASP A 63 13.33 13.16 6.46
C ASP A 63 14.71 12.48 6.43
N SER A 64 15.24 12.31 5.22
CA SER A 64 16.56 11.76 4.87
C SER A 64 17.54 11.55 6.04
N GLY A 65 17.81 10.28 6.40
CA GLY A 65 19.10 9.91 7.01
C GLY A 65 19.09 8.85 8.11
N GLU A 66 17.96 8.61 8.78
CA GLU A 66 17.91 7.65 9.89
C GLU A 66 16.89 6.55 9.62
N GLU A 67 17.35 5.29 9.75
CA GLU A 67 16.55 4.09 9.97
C GLU A 67 15.83 3.44 8.77
N PHE A 68 16.61 2.94 7.81
CA PHE A 68 16.29 1.63 7.18
C PHE A 68 17.35 0.56 7.49
N ALA A 69 18.33 0.86 8.35
CA ALA A 69 19.45 -0.05 8.67
C ALA A 69 19.19 -0.98 9.88
N THR A 70 18.00 -0.95 10.47
CA THR A 70 17.73 -1.65 11.76
C THR A 70 16.37 -2.35 11.84
N MET A 71 15.82 -2.85 10.73
CA MET A 71 14.72 -3.83 10.73
C MET A 71 15.06 -5.09 9.94
#